data_AF-A0A935K1I8-F1
#
_entry.id   AF-A0A935K1I8-F1
#
_cell.length_a   1.000
_cell.length_b   1.000
_cell.length_c   1.000
_cell.angle_alpha   90.00
_cell.angle_beta   90.00
_cell.angle_gamma   90.00
#
_symmetry.space_group_name_H-M   'P 1'
#
loop_
_entity.id
_entity.type
_entity.pdbx_description
1 polymer ?
#
loop_
_entity_poly.entity_id
_entity_poly.type
_entity_poly.pdbx_seq_one_letter_code
_entity_poly.pdbx_strand_id
1 'polypeptide(L)'
;MRTAASKRNAIKAAFLLAALLVFAASCLKQGEKANVPLTAAETPEPPVIKASDSTFSKFSHTIAEHKQFDCVSCHRRESKQKQLEYAGHDSCVGCHLSQFTNPGEKPAMCSICHDKMDTTPPTMRAFTTRFKEGFNMKFNHAAHDSGKGRPAQGCAACHSPSGPGQSIPSGIDTHSTCYACHTPESKIGSCNVCHALAPYNRTLQSEYNFKALFRHGDHARGIGCNDCHNVVNGAPMGRQVTSIAVLQHRAAPGTNCLACHNGRRAFTGNNPLDVGSCVRCHKGSGFSALPPETVPDETAPPEK
;
A
#
# COMPACT_ATOMS: atom_id res chain seq x y z
N MET A 1 -19.24 -53.96 38.01
CA MET A 1 -18.72 -52.75 37.33
C MET A 1 -17.26 -52.84 36.82
N ARG A 2 -16.64 -54.02 36.63
CA ARG A 2 -15.25 -54.14 36.14
C ARG A 2 -15.08 -54.53 34.66
N THR A 3 -16.16 -54.89 33.95
CA THR A 3 -16.08 -55.47 32.59
C THR A 3 -16.09 -54.45 31.44
N ALA A 4 -16.60 -53.23 31.66
CA ALA A 4 -16.70 -52.21 30.61
C ALA A 4 -15.39 -51.43 30.35
N ALA A 5 -14.57 -51.23 31.38
CA ALA A 5 -13.28 -50.53 31.25
C ALA A 5 -12.24 -51.35 30.47
N SER A 6 -12.24 -52.67 30.65
CA SER A 6 -11.32 -53.59 29.96
C SER A 6 -11.55 -53.61 28.44
N LYS A 7 -12.81 -53.54 27.98
CA LYS A 7 -13.14 -53.51 26.55
C LYS A 7 -12.69 -52.21 25.87
N ARG A 8 -12.82 -51.06 26.54
CA ARG A 8 -12.37 -49.77 25.99
C ARG A 8 -10.84 -49.69 25.87
N ASN A 9 -10.12 -50.26 26.83
CA ASN A 9 -8.66 -50.29 26.79
C ASN A 9 -8.14 -51.29 25.75
N ALA A 10 -8.82 -52.43 25.56
CA ALA A 10 -8.50 -53.38 24.48
C ALA A 10 -8.71 -52.77 23.09
N ILE A 11 -9.78 -51.99 22.89
CA ILE A 11 -10.03 -51.29 21.61
C ILE A 11 -8.95 -50.23 21.35
N LYS A 12 -8.56 -49.44 22.35
CA LYS A 12 -7.47 -48.45 22.19
C LYS A 12 -6.12 -49.11 21.87
N ALA A 13 -5.81 -50.23 22.52
CA ALA A 13 -4.60 -51.00 22.24
C ALA A 13 -4.62 -51.57 20.81
N ALA A 14 -5.77 -52.06 20.34
CA ALA A 14 -5.92 -52.54 18.96
C ALA A 14 -5.73 -51.43 17.92
N PHE A 15 -6.25 -50.22 18.16
CA PHE A 15 -6.03 -49.08 17.27
C PHE A 15 -4.57 -48.60 17.25
N LEU A 16 -3.89 -48.59 18.40
CA LEU A 16 -2.47 -48.25 18.47
C LEU A 16 -1.59 -49.27 17.74
N LEU A 17 -1.87 -50.56 17.91
CA LEU A 17 -1.19 -51.64 17.18
C LEU A 17 -1.44 -51.56 15.67
N ALA A 18 -2.68 -51.28 15.25
CA ALA A 18 -3.01 -51.08 13.85
C ALA A 18 -2.27 -49.86 13.25
N ALA A 19 -2.21 -48.75 13.97
CA ALA A 19 -1.48 -47.55 13.52
C ALA A 19 0.04 -47.80 13.41
N LEU A 20 0.63 -48.52 14.37
CA LEU A 20 2.04 -48.91 14.32
C LEU A 20 2.34 -49.88 13.17
N LEU A 21 1.44 -50.82 12.88
CA LEU A 21 1.57 -51.73 11.75
C LEU A 21 1.46 -51.01 10.41
N VAL A 22 0.56 -50.03 10.28
CA VAL A 22 0.48 -49.19 9.07
C VAL A 22 1.73 -48.35 8.89
N PHE A 23 2.27 -47.77 9.97
CA PHE A 23 3.51 -47.00 9.91
C PHE A 23 4.71 -47.88 9.52
N ALA A 24 4.87 -49.04 10.16
CA ALA A 24 5.93 -50.00 9.83
C ALA A 24 5.82 -50.51 8.37
N ALA A 25 4.61 -50.79 7.88
CA ALA A 25 4.38 -51.17 6.49
C ALA A 25 4.69 -50.02 5.51
N SER A 26 4.45 -48.77 5.91
CA SER A 26 4.84 -47.58 5.13
C SER A 26 6.35 -47.41 5.03
N CYS A 27 7.07 -47.66 6.15
CA CYS A 27 8.54 -47.63 6.15
C CYS A 27 9.15 -48.76 5.30
N LEU A 28 8.52 -49.95 5.26
CA LEU A 28 8.98 -51.06 4.42
C LEU A 28 8.73 -50.79 2.92
N LYS A 29 7.70 -50.03 2.55
CA LYS A 29 7.45 -49.60 1.17
C LYS A 29 8.37 -48.48 0.65
N GLN A 30 9.06 -47.76 1.54
CA GLN A 30 10.05 -46.74 1.14
C GLN A 30 11.41 -47.34 0.72
N GLY A 31 11.58 -48.67 0.79
CA GLY A 31 12.82 -49.36 0.44
C GLY A 31 13.03 -49.66 -1.05
N GLU A 32 11.99 -49.59 -1.88
CA GLU A 32 12.12 -49.80 -3.33
C GLU A 32 12.37 -48.47 -4.01
N LYS A 33 13.61 -47.97 -3.87
CA LYS A 33 14.12 -46.93 -4.76
C LYS A 33 14.08 -47.52 -6.16
N ALA A 34 13.08 -47.13 -6.94
CA ALA A 34 13.11 -47.32 -8.39
C ALA A 34 14.46 -46.79 -8.87
N ASN A 35 15.28 -47.70 -9.38
CA ASN A 35 16.54 -47.35 -10.01
C ASN A 35 16.13 -46.73 -11.34
N VAL A 36 15.78 -45.44 -11.32
CA VAL A 36 15.55 -44.67 -12.53
C VAL A 36 16.89 -44.71 -13.25
N PRO A 37 16.98 -45.38 -14.42
CA PRO A 37 18.17 -45.27 -15.22
C PRO A 37 18.33 -43.78 -15.50
N LEU A 38 19.46 -43.20 -15.09
CA LEU A 38 19.91 -41.91 -15.59
C LEU A 38 20.26 -42.10 -17.07
N THR A 39 19.25 -42.34 -17.91
CA THR A 39 19.36 -42.05 -19.32
C THR A 39 19.56 -40.55 -19.40
N ALA A 40 20.69 -40.13 -19.94
CA ALA A 40 20.99 -38.77 -20.38
C ALA A 40 20.04 -38.37 -21.53
N ALA A 41 18.74 -38.42 -21.28
CA ALA A 41 17.71 -37.88 -22.12
C ALA A 41 17.41 -36.48 -21.56
N GLU A 42 17.71 -35.50 -22.41
CA GLU A 42 17.36 -34.10 -22.23
C GLU A 42 18.09 -33.45 -21.06
N THR A 43 19.40 -33.24 -21.21
CA THR A 43 19.97 -31.99 -20.70
C THR A 43 19.12 -30.88 -21.31
N PRO A 44 18.31 -30.13 -20.55
CA PRO A 44 17.71 -28.92 -21.08
C PRO A 44 18.88 -28.11 -21.60
N GLU A 45 18.82 -27.67 -22.86
CA GLU A 45 19.79 -26.75 -23.40
C GLU A 45 20.01 -25.67 -22.32
N PRO A 46 21.26 -25.45 -21.84
CA PRO A 46 21.49 -24.51 -20.77
C PRO A 46 20.79 -23.22 -21.19
N PRO A 47 19.88 -22.67 -20.37
CA PRO A 47 19.15 -21.48 -20.76
C PRO A 47 20.21 -20.48 -21.20
N VAL A 48 20.04 -19.89 -22.39
CA VAL A 48 20.96 -18.89 -22.91
C VAL A 48 20.97 -17.75 -21.89
N ILE A 49 21.90 -17.79 -20.93
CA ILE A 49 22.04 -16.76 -19.93
C ILE A 49 22.72 -15.60 -20.62
N LYS A 50 21.95 -14.68 -21.18
CA LYS A 50 22.42 -13.33 -21.46
C LYS A 50 21.28 -12.32 -21.37
N ALA A 51 21.11 -11.75 -20.17
CA ALA A 51 21.09 -10.30 -20.01
C ALA A 51 21.20 -9.86 -18.53
N SER A 52 22.28 -10.23 -17.83
CA SER A 52 22.90 -9.19 -17.00
C SER A 52 23.73 -8.32 -17.95
N ASP A 53 23.93 -7.03 -17.66
CA ASP A 53 25.11 -6.40 -18.27
C ASP A 53 26.30 -7.33 -17.96
N SER A 54 27.16 -7.58 -18.95
CA SER A 54 28.26 -8.56 -18.79
C SER A 54 29.22 -8.21 -17.64
N THR A 55 29.00 -7.06 -17.00
CA THR A 55 29.77 -6.49 -15.91
C THR A 55 29.22 -6.84 -14.53
N PHE A 56 27.97 -7.27 -14.40
CA PHE A 56 27.27 -7.53 -13.12
C PHE A 56 27.43 -6.40 -12.08
N SER A 57 27.64 -5.16 -12.54
CA SER A 57 28.04 -4.05 -11.68
C SER A 57 26.84 -3.36 -11.02
N LYS A 58 25.64 -3.58 -11.55
CA LYS A 58 24.38 -2.97 -11.08
C LYS A 58 23.22 -3.95 -11.25
N PHE A 59 22.36 -4.00 -10.25
CA PHE A 59 21.08 -4.67 -10.36
C PHE A 59 20.07 -3.80 -11.11
N SER A 60 19.17 -4.43 -11.87
CA SER A 60 18.07 -3.76 -12.55
C SER A 60 16.85 -4.66 -12.68
N HIS A 61 15.66 -4.13 -12.37
CA HIS A 61 14.38 -4.80 -12.62
C HIS A 61 13.95 -4.71 -14.09
N THR A 62 14.67 -3.95 -14.93
CA THR A 62 14.30 -3.77 -16.34
C THR A 62 14.80 -4.89 -17.25
N ILE A 63 15.72 -5.72 -16.75
CA ILE A 63 16.25 -6.92 -17.42
C ILE A 63 15.11 -7.89 -17.73
N ALA A 64 15.08 -8.45 -18.94
CA ALA A 64 13.96 -9.28 -19.41
C ALA A 64 13.77 -10.54 -18.56
N GLU A 65 14.87 -11.18 -18.19
CA GLU A 65 14.93 -12.39 -17.36
C GLU A 65 14.46 -12.08 -15.93
N HIS A 66 14.90 -10.96 -15.34
CA HIS A 66 14.42 -10.55 -14.01
C HIS A 66 12.92 -10.27 -13.99
N LYS A 67 12.34 -9.73 -15.07
CA LYS A 67 10.89 -9.47 -15.16
C LYS A 67 10.04 -10.73 -15.20
N GLN A 68 10.61 -11.88 -15.57
CA GLN A 68 9.87 -13.13 -15.67
C GLN A 68 9.57 -13.74 -14.29
N PHE A 69 10.35 -13.38 -13.27
CA PHE A 69 10.17 -13.89 -11.93
C PHE A 69 9.14 -13.07 -11.14
N ASP A 70 8.33 -13.77 -10.34
CA ASP A 70 7.53 -13.11 -9.32
C ASP A 70 8.41 -12.37 -8.32
N CYS A 71 7.92 -11.22 -7.82
CA CYS A 71 8.69 -10.38 -6.90
C CYS A 71 9.14 -11.16 -5.64
N VAL A 72 8.31 -12.10 -5.15
CA VAL A 72 8.61 -12.94 -3.97
C VAL A 72 9.73 -13.94 -4.19
N SER A 73 10.14 -14.19 -5.43
CA SER A 73 11.29 -15.04 -5.72
C SER A 73 12.56 -14.45 -5.12
N CYS A 74 12.65 -13.11 -5.08
CA CYS A 74 13.80 -12.36 -4.54
C CYS A 74 13.45 -11.53 -3.30
N HIS A 75 12.23 -11.02 -3.19
CA HIS A 75 11.78 -10.17 -2.08
C HIS A 75 10.80 -10.92 -1.18
N ARG A 76 11.33 -11.82 -0.36
CA ARG A 76 10.52 -12.58 0.60
C ARG A 76 10.21 -11.75 1.84
N ARG A 77 8.97 -11.85 2.31
CA ARG A 77 8.55 -11.32 3.62
C ARG A 77 8.22 -12.47 4.55
N GLU A 78 9.24 -12.97 5.23
CA GLU A 78 9.10 -13.99 6.26
C GLU A 78 9.02 -13.38 7.66
N SER A 79 9.62 -12.19 7.83
CA SER A 79 9.62 -11.47 9.09
C SER A 79 8.30 -10.71 9.30
N LYS A 80 7.93 -10.50 10.57
CA LYS A 80 6.83 -9.63 10.97
C LYS A 80 7.22 -8.14 10.96
N GLN A 81 8.38 -7.82 10.40
CA GLN A 81 8.86 -6.46 10.35
C GLN A 81 7.97 -5.62 9.43
N LYS A 82 7.73 -4.39 9.88
CA LYS A 82 6.93 -3.39 9.15
C LYS A 82 7.77 -2.60 8.14
N GLN A 83 9.09 -2.69 8.24
CA GLN A 83 10.03 -2.11 7.30
C GLN A 83 10.43 -3.17 6.26
N LEU A 84 10.74 -2.70 5.06
CA LEU A 84 11.34 -3.56 4.05
C LEU A 84 12.79 -3.86 4.41
N GLU A 85 13.20 -5.10 4.21
CA GLU A 85 14.55 -5.58 4.46
C GLU A 85 15.24 -5.88 3.12
N TYR A 86 16.57 -5.93 3.14
CA TYR A 86 17.33 -6.39 1.98
C TYR A 86 17.01 -7.85 1.68
N ALA A 87 16.97 -8.17 0.39
CA ALA A 87 17.00 -9.56 -0.04
C ALA A 87 18.33 -10.19 0.42
N GLY A 88 18.27 -11.35 1.03
CA GLY A 88 19.46 -12.11 1.42
C GLY A 88 20.22 -12.65 0.21
N HIS A 89 21.45 -13.12 0.42
CA HIS A 89 22.24 -13.75 -0.66
C HIS A 89 21.52 -14.94 -1.29
N ASP A 90 20.73 -15.67 -0.51
CA ASP A 90 19.93 -16.82 -0.95
C ASP A 90 18.98 -16.47 -2.11
N SER A 91 18.52 -15.22 -2.18
CA SER A 91 17.64 -14.71 -3.25
C SER A 91 18.34 -14.59 -4.60
N CYS A 92 19.67 -14.44 -4.62
CA CYS A 92 20.45 -14.26 -5.85
C CYS A 92 21.27 -15.51 -6.19
N VAL A 93 21.84 -16.18 -5.18
CA VAL A 93 22.78 -17.30 -5.35
C VAL A 93 22.17 -18.46 -6.14
N GLY A 94 20.87 -18.70 -6.01
CA GLY A 94 20.20 -19.78 -6.75
C GLY A 94 20.33 -19.69 -8.27
N CYS A 95 20.39 -18.47 -8.82
CA CYS A 95 20.55 -18.24 -10.26
C CYS A 95 21.95 -17.72 -10.63
N HIS A 96 22.62 -17.03 -9.71
CA HIS A 96 23.91 -16.38 -9.92
C HIS A 96 25.09 -17.08 -9.24
N LEU A 97 25.00 -18.39 -8.98
CA LEU A 97 26.01 -19.14 -8.24
C LEU A 97 27.44 -18.90 -8.77
N SER A 98 27.62 -18.93 -10.10
CA SER A 98 28.91 -18.72 -10.74
C SER A 98 29.49 -17.33 -10.44
N GLN A 99 28.68 -16.27 -10.45
CA GLN A 99 29.13 -14.93 -10.09
C GLN A 99 29.52 -14.81 -8.61
N PHE A 100 28.94 -15.63 -7.72
CA PHE A 100 29.33 -15.64 -6.30
C PHE A 100 30.61 -16.44 -6.04
N THR A 101 30.92 -17.44 -6.87
CA THR A 101 32.06 -18.35 -6.66
C THR A 101 33.28 -18.03 -7.52
N ASN A 102 33.09 -17.45 -8.70
CA ASN A 102 34.17 -17.17 -9.64
C ASN A 102 34.98 -15.94 -9.19
N PRO A 103 36.30 -16.05 -8.95
CA PRO A 103 37.10 -14.94 -8.44
C PRO A 103 37.08 -13.68 -9.32
N GLY A 104 36.92 -13.83 -10.64
CA GLY A 104 36.86 -12.71 -11.58
C GLY A 104 35.54 -11.93 -11.58
N GLU A 105 34.43 -12.54 -11.15
CA GLU A 105 33.09 -11.95 -11.20
C GLU A 105 32.56 -11.56 -9.82
N LYS A 106 33.04 -12.26 -8.78
CA LYS A 106 32.67 -12.05 -7.37
C LYS A 106 32.76 -10.59 -6.92
N PRO A 107 33.82 -9.81 -7.23
CA PRO A 107 33.89 -8.42 -6.80
C PRO A 107 32.73 -7.57 -7.35
N ALA A 108 32.31 -7.81 -8.60
CA ALA A 108 31.20 -7.08 -9.21
C ALA A 108 29.87 -7.44 -8.52
N MET A 109 29.60 -8.74 -8.36
CA MET A 109 28.37 -9.23 -7.71
C MET A 109 28.23 -8.72 -6.27
N CYS A 110 29.31 -8.77 -5.48
CA CYS A 110 29.28 -8.26 -4.10
C CYS A 110 29.09 -6.74 -4.04
N SER A 111 29.60 -5.99 -5.04
CA SER A 111 29.49 -4.52 -5.08
C SER A 111 28.08 -4.00 -5.33
N ILE A 112 27.17 -4.86 -5.79
CA ILE A 112 25.74 -4.54 -5.94
C ILE A 112 25.13 -4.14 -4.59
N CYS A 113 25.46 -4.88 -3.53
CA CYS A 113 24.90 -4.70 -2.20
C CYS A 113 25.87 -4.06 -1.21
N HIS A 114 27.18 -4.31 -1.34
CA HIS A 114 28.19 -3.81 -0.42
C HIS A 114 28.89 -2.56 -0.94
N ASP A 115 29.13 -1.60 -0.06
CA ASP A 115 29.96 -0.43 -0.35
C ASP A 115 31.45 -0.73 -0.09
N LYS A 116 31.74 -1.58 0.92
CA LYS A 116 33.08 -1.98 1.36
C LYS A 116 33.12 -3.46 1.71
N MET A 117 33.97 -4.20 0.99
CA MET A 117 34.15 -5.65 1.15
C MET A 117 35.34 -6.03 2.05
N ASP A 118 36.13 -5.05 2.49
CA ASP A 118 37.30 -5.21 3.36
C ASP A 118 36.96 -5.27 4.86
N THR A 119 35.68 -5.09 5.20
CA THR A 119 35.17 -5.13 6.58
C THR A 119 34.54 -6.49 6.92
N THR A 120 34.51 -6.85 8.20
CA THR A 120 33.88 -8.09 8.69
C THR A 120 32.88 -7.78 9.81
N PRO A 121 31.55 -7.85 9.57
CA PRO A 121 30.92 -8.17 8.28
C PRO A 121 31.10 -7.03 7.25
N PRO A 122 31.06 -7.36 5.93
CA PRO A 122 31.10 -6.34 4.88
C PRO A 122 29.98 -5.32 5.04
N THR A 123 30.32 -4.04 4.85
CA THR A 123 29.35 -2.95 5.02
C THR A 123 28.35 -2.96 3.86
N MET A 124 27.07 -2.84 4.18
CA MET A 124 25.98 -2.80 3.21
C MET A 124 25.76 -1.36 2.77
N ARG A 125 25.42 -1.18 1.49
CA ARG A 125 24.89 0.09 0.99
C ARG A 125 23.60 0.44 1.75
N ALA A 126 23.29 1.73 1.83
CA ALA A 126 22.01 2.17 2.36
C ALA A 126 20.86 1.81 1.41
N PHE A 127 19.70 1.48 1.97
CA PHE A 127 18.52 1.14 1.18
C PHE A 127 18.09 2.35 0.34
N THR A 128 17.92 2.14 -0.97
CA THR A 128 17.54 3.26 -1.84
C THR A 128 16.13 3.73 -1.53
N THR A 129 15.99 5.03 -1.28
CA THR A 129 14.69 5.69 -1.08
C THR A 129 14.06 6.13 -2.41
N ARG A 130 14.80 6.01 -3.52
CA ARG A 130 14.36 6.34 -4.88
C ARG A 130 14.84 5.29 -5.87
N PHE A 131 13.89 4.56 -6.45
CA PHE A 131 14.17 3.62 -7.52
C PHE A 131 14.28 4.36 -8.85
N LYS A 132 15.21 3.92 -9.72
CA LYS A 132 15.30 4.45 -11.09
C LYS A 132 14.14 3.94 -11.93
N GLU A 133 13.72 2.71 -11.65
CA GLU A 133 12.56 2.07 -12.21
C GLU A 133 11.28 2.63 -11.57
N GLY A 134 10.27 2.90 -12.40
CA GLY A 134 8.95 3.26 -11.91
C GLY A 134 8.26 2.05 -11.30
N PHE A 135 7.92 2.13 -10.02
CA PHE A 135 7.03 1.19 -9.35
C PHE A 135 5.72 1.90 -9.00
N ASN A 136 4.77 1.88 -9.92
CA ASN A 136 3.48 2.50 -9.69
C ASN A 136 2.69 1.67 -8.66
N MET A 137 2.21 2.33 -7.61
CA MET A 137 1.33 1.73 -6.60
C MET A 137 -0.10 1.64 -7.15
N LYS A 138 -0.76 0.54 -6.84
CA LYS A 138 -2.18 0.26 -7.05
C LYS A 138 -2.81 0.16 -5.67
N PHE A 139 -3.69 1.10 -5.37
CA PHE A 139 -4.52 1.06 -4.18
C PHE A 139 -5.98 1.16 -4.59
N ASN A 140 -6.85 0.41 -3.90
CA ASN A 140 -8.29 0.42 -4.15
C ASN A 140 -9.03 0.80 -2.87
N HIS A 141 -9.59 2.01 -2.83
CA HIS A 141 -10.37 2.47 -1.68
C HIS A 141 -11.61 1.62 -1.43
N ALA A 142 -12.30 1.13 -2.48
CA ALA A 142 -13.52 0.33 -2.31
C ALA A 142 -13.25 -1.00 -1.59
N ALA A 143 -12.07 -1.59 -1.81
CA ALA A 143 -11.63 -2.79 -1.10
C ALA A 143 -11.34 -2.55 0.39
N HIS A 144 -11.09 -1.29 0.79
CA HIS A 144 -10.71 -0.90 2.15
C HIS A 144 -11.75 -0.04 2.86
N ASP A 145 -12.91 0.20 2.23
CA ASP A 145 -13.99 0.99 2.83
C ASP A 145 -15.01 0.11 3.57
N SER A 146 -15.02 -1.21 3.37
CA SER A 146 -15.99 -2.11 4.02
C SER A 146 -15.47 -3.52 4.28
N GLY A 147 -16.23 -4.29 5.05
CA GLY A 147 -15.93 -5.70 5.34
C GLY A 147 -14.58 -5.94 6.02
N LYS A 148 -13.93 -7.06 5.68
CA LYS A 148 -12.63 -7.46 6.27
C LYS A 148 -11.46 -6.57 5.86
N GLY A 149 -11.59 -5.81 4.78
CA GLY A 149 -10.57 -4.87 4.32
C GLY A 149 -10.62 -3.52 5.02
N ARG A 150 -11.71 -3.22 5.75
CA ARG A 150 -11.88 -1.93 6.43
C ARG A 150 -10.97 -1.82 7.65
N PRO A 151 -10.09 -0.81 7.73
CA PRO A 151 -9.31 -0.54 8.93
C PRO A 151 -10.22 -0.20 10.12
N ALA A 152 -9.79 -0.54 11.33
CA ALA A 152 -10.57 -0.30 12.56
C ALA A 152 -10.94 1.19 12.76
N GLN A 153 -10.07 2.12 12.37
CA GLN A 153 -10.29 3.57 12.45
C GLN A 153 -10.86 4.15 11.14
N GLY A 154 -11.29 3.31 10.20
CA GLY A 154 -11.79 3.73 8.89
C GLY A 154 -10.77 4.57 8.12
N CYS A 155 -11.23 5.67 7.52
CA CYS A 155 -10.39 6.60 6.75
C CYS A 155 -9.22 7.16 7.59
N ALA A 156 -9.44 7.38 8.88
CA ALA A 156 -8.45 7.96 9.79
C ALA A 156 -7.28 7.01 10.10
N ALA A 157 -7.38 5.72 9.76
CA ALA A 157 -6.27 4.77 9.91
C ALA A 157 -5.08 5.11 8.99
N CYS A 158 -5.36 5.71 7.82
CA CYS A 158 -4.34 6.02 6.81
C CYS A 158 -4.23 7.52 6.54
N HIS A 159 -5.31 8.29 6.75
CA HIS A 159 -5.37 9.71 6.48
C HIS A 159 -5.42 10.53 7.77
N SER A 160 -4.56 11.52 7.87
CA SER A 160 -4.65 12.54 8.92
C SER A 160 -5.22 13.83 8.36
N PRO A 161 -6.34 14.35 8.90
CA PRO A 161 -6.90 15.61 8.44
C PRO A 161 -5.91 16.74 8.72
N SER A 162 -5.37 17.36 7.67
CA SER A 162 -4.33 18.38 7.80
C SER A 162 -4.62 19.58 6.91
N GLY A 163 -5.06 20.67 7.54
CA GLY A 163 -5.44 21.90 6.82
C GLY A 163 -6.50 21.62 5.72
N PRO A 164 -6.28 22.07 4.48
CA PRO A 164 -7.24 21.91 3.37
C PRO A 164 -7.26 20.49 2.77
N GLY A 165 -6.32 19.62 3.13
CA GLY A 165 -6.17 18.30 2.52
C GLY A 165 -6.01 17.17 3.54
N GLN A 166 -5.83 15.97 3.01
CA GLN A 166 -5.38 14.82 3.78
C GLN A 166 -3.90 14.59 3.44
N SER A 167 -3.06 14.38 4.45
CA SER A 167 -1.70 13.91 4.22
C SER A 167 -1.70 12.38 4.20
N ILE A 168 -1.03 11.80 3.19
CA ILE A 168 -0.66 10.39 3.18
C ILE A 168 0.87 10.36 3.32
N PRO A 169 1.45 9.45 4.14
CA PRO A 169 2.87 9.20 4.10
C PRO A 169 3.31 8.86 2.65
N SER A 170 4.55 9.20 2.29
CA SER A 170 5.09 8.93 0.96
C SER A 170 6.50 8.36 1.06
N GLY A 171 6.97 7.67 0.02
CA GLY A 171 8.26 7.00 0.04
C GLY A 171 8.20 5.60 0.65
N ILE A 172 9.37 5.01 0.90
CA ILE A 172 9.47 3.59 1.26
C ILE A 172 8.85 3.25 2.63
N ASP A 173 8.89 4.19 3.58
CA ASP A 173 8.38 3.99 4.94
C ASP A 173 6.85 3.79 4.97
N THR A 174 6.15 4.11 3.88
CA THR A 174 4.71 3.88 3.72
C THR A 174 4.31 2.41 3.82
N HIS A 175 5.22 1.48 3.55
CA HIS A 175 4.95 0.06 3.68
C HIS A 175 4.51 -0.31 5.09
N SER A 176 5.00 0.42 6.11
CA SER A 176 4.60 0.20 7.50
C SER A 176 3.09 0.38 7.73
N THR A 177 2.44 1.27 6.97
CA THR A 177 0.98 1.47 6.98
C THR A 177 0.26 0.26 6.42
N CYS A 178 0.70 -0.27 5.28
CA CYS A 178 0.10 -1.45 4.67
C CYS A 178 0.33 -2.70 5.53
N TYR A 179 1.55 -2.88 6.03
CA TYR A 179 1.96 -4.05 6.81
C TYR A 179 1.43 -4.06 8.24
N ALA A 180 0.80 -2.98 8.70
CA ALA A 180 0.02 -3.01 9.93
C ALA A 180 -1.13 -4.03 9.85
N CYS A 181 -1.68 -4.25 8.66
CA CYS A 181 -2.78 -5.20 8.41
C CYS A 181 -2.36 -6.36 7.48
N HIS A 182 -1.46 -6.11 6.52
CA HIS A 182 -0.98 -7.10 5.55
C HIS A 182 0.30 -7.80 6.05
N THR A 183 0.10 -8.74 6.96
CA THR A 183 1.18 -9.59 7.49
C THR A 183 1.50 -10.73 6.50
N PRO A 184 2.64 -11.43 6.66
CA PRO A 184 2.96 -12.60 5.84
C PRO A 184 1.82 -13.64 5.77
N GLU A 185 1.08 -13.80 6.86
CA GLU A 185 -0.06 -14.72 6.96
C GLU A 185 -1.27 -14.28 6.13
N SER A 186 -1.37 -12.99 5.76
CA SER A 186 -2.50 -12.46 4.99
C SER A 186 -2.48 -12.84 3.50
N LYS A 187 -1.46 -13.59 3.05
CA LYS A 187 -1.23 -14.01 1.64
C LYS A 187 -1.12 -12.85 0.63
N ILE A 188 -0.87 -11.63 1.10
CA ILE A 188 -0.59 -10.44 0.27
C ILE A 188 0.93 -10.18 0.29
N GLY A 189 1.70 -11.26 0.10
CA GLY A 189 3.14 -11.27 0.30
C GLY A 189 3.94 -10.76 -0.89
N SER A 190 3.33 -10.69 -2.08
CA SER A 190 4.02 -10.29 -3.30
C SER A 190 3.86 -8.82 -3.62
N CYS A 191 4.98 -8.18 -3.95
CA CYS A 191 5.03 -6.77 -4.30
C CYS A 191 4.11 -6.45 -5.50
N ASN A 192 3.94 -7.37 -6.45
CA ASN A 192 3.11 -7.18 -7.64
C ASN A 192 1.59 -7.08 -7.36
N VAL A 193 1.14 -7.46 -6.16
CA VAL A 193 -0.26 -7.26 -5.73
C VAL A 193 -0.55 -5.76 -5.59
N CYS A 194 0.42 -5.01 -5.08
CA CYS A 194 0.29 -3.58 -4.83
C CYS A 194 1.03 -2.74 -5.88
N HIS A 195 2.11 -3.24 -6.49
CA HIS A 195 2.92 -2.50 -7.44
C HIS A 195 2.85 -3.06 -8.86
N ALA A 196 3.07 -2.19 -9.83
CA ALA A 196 3.43 -2.59 -11.19
C ALA A 196 4.71 -1.88 -11.60
N LEU A 197 5.57 -2.57 -12.35
CA LEU A 197 6.74 -1.99 -12.99
C LEU A 197 6.28 -1.07 -14.14
N ALA A 198 5.92 0.15 -13.79
CA ALA A 198 5.32 1.13 -14.66
C ALA A 198 5.62 2.54 -14.14
N PRO A 199 5.66 3.57 -15.02
CA PRO A 199 5.82 4.95 -14.61
C PRO A 199 4.79 5.34 -13.55
N TYR A 200 5.20 6.20 -12.61
CA TYR A 200 4.33 6.72 -11.57
C TYR A 200 3.20 7.56 -12.18
N ASN A 201 1.96 7.15 -11.96
CA ASN A 201 0.79 7.92 -12.36
C ASN A 201 0.36 8.81 -11.20
N ARG A 202 0.81 10.07 -11.23
CA ARG A 202 0.49 11.05 -10.19
C ARG A 202 -1.01 11.32 -10.17
N THR A 203 -1.65 11.18 -9.01
CA THR A 203 -2.96 11.80 -8.78
C THR A 203 -2.80 13.31 -8.86
N LEU A 204 -3.49 13.95 -9.79
CA LEU A 204 -3.53 15.40 -9.91
C LEU A 204 -3.86 15.98 -8.53
N GLN A 205 -3.02 16.88 -8.04
CA GLN A 205 -3.38 17.68 -6.88
C GLN A 205 -4.66 18.41 -7.27
N SER A 206 -5.70 18.32 -6.44
CA SER A 206 -6.95 19.04 -6.65
C SER A 206 -6.62 20.48 -7.04
N GLU A 207 -7.12 20.94 -8.18
CA GLU A 207 -6.83 22.27 -8.68
C GLU A 207 -7.22 23.28 -7.60
N TYR A 208 -6.23 24.01 -7.09
CA TYR A 208 -6.40 25.15 -6.18
C TYR A 208 -7.00 26.33 -6.97
N ASN A 209 -8.15 26.11 -7.60
CA ASN A 209 -8.90 27.15 -8.25
C ASN A 209 -9.72 27.81 -7.13
N PHE A 210 -9.26 28.99 -6.72
CA PHE A 210 -9.70 29.82 -5.59
C PHE A 210 -9.08 29.45 -4.23
N LYS A 211 -8.54 30.48 -3.54
CA LYS A 211 -8.05 30.43 -2.15
C LYS A 211 -9.24 30.32 -1.16
N ALA A 212 -10.19 29.44 -1.44
CA ALA A 212 -11.20 29.08 -0.48
C ALA A 212 -10.53 28.42 0.72
N LEU A 213 -10.73 28.96 1.90
CA LEU A 213 -10.15 28.43 3.14
C LEU A 213 -11.01 27.31 3.68
N PHE A 214 -10.88 26.13 3.09
CA PHE A 214 -11.38 24.92 3.72
C PHE A 214 -10.34 24.37 4.70
N ARG A 215 -10.77 23.98 5.90
CA ARG A 215 -9.94 23.24 6.86
C ARG A 215 -10.73 22.10 7.47
N HIS A 216 -10.18 20.90 7.42
CA HIS A 216 -10.83 19.71 8.01
C HIS A 216 -11.08 19.87 9.52
N GLY A 217 -10.14 20.49 10.26
CA GLY A 217 -10.27 20.68 11.71
C GLY A 217 -11.52 21.46 12.12
N ASP A 218 -11.95 22.42 11.29
CA ASP A 218 -13.15 23.22 11.54
C ASP A 218 -14.44 22.45 11.24
N HIS A 219 -14.37 21.40 10.41
CA HIS A 219 -15.51 20.59 9.99
C HIS A 219 -15.59 19.23 10.68
N ALA A 220 -14.51 18.72 11.27
CA ALA A 220 -14.46 17.39 11.87
C ALA A 220 -15.36 17.23 13.12
N ARG A 221 -15.90 18.33 13.67
CA ARG A 221 -16.81 18.29 14.82
C ARG A 221 -18.23 17.93 14.36
N GLY A 222 -18.56 16.64 14.42
CA GLY A 222 -19.90 16.14 14.12
C GLY A 222 -20.19 15.91 12.63
N ILE A 223 -19.16 15.97 11.77
CA ILE A 223 -19.22 15.59 10.36
C ILE A 223 -18.18 14.51 10.13
N GLY A 224 -18.61 13.37 9.58
CA GLY A 224 -17.74 12.26 9.22
C GLY A 224 -17.16 12.41 7.81
N CYS A 225 -16.12 11.63 7.51
CA CYS A 225 -15.48 11.65 6.18
C CYS A 225 -16.49 11.41 5.06
N ASN A 226 -17.43 10.48 5.27
CA ASN A 226 -18.40 10.05 4.27
C ASN A 226 -19.52 11.08 4.01
N ASP A 227 -19.66 12.11 4.85
CA ASP A 227 -20.57 13.22 4.57
C ASP A 227 -20.06 14.12 3.43
N CYS A 228 -18.74 14.06 3.16
CA CYS A 228 -18.06 14.86 2.15
C CYS A 228 -17.45 14.01 1.02
N HIS A 229 -16.91 12.86 1.37
CA HIS A 229 -16.11 12.00 0.50
C HIS A 229 -16.77 10.66 0.31
N ASN A 230 -17.10 10.31 -0.93
CA ASN A 230 -17.64 9.01 -1.27
C ASN A 230 -16.62 8.20 -2.05
N VAL A 231 -16.55 6.91 -1.75
CA VAL A 231 -15.72 5.96 -2.48
C VAL A 231 -16.46 5.50 -3.73
N VAL A 232 -15.87 5.77 -4.89
CA VAL A 232 -16.40 5.38 -6.21
C VAL A 232 -15.72 4.09 -6.65
N ASN A 233 -16.45 2.99 -6.57
CA ASN A 233 -15.95 1.69 -7.00
C ASN A 233 -15.67 1.67 -8.51
N GLY A 234 -14.57 1.03 -8.92
CA GLY A 234 -14.17 0.89 -10.33
C GLY A 234 -13.54 2.14 -10.95
N ALA A 235 -13.52 3.28 -10.26
CA ALA A 235 -12.83 4.47 -10.76
C ALA A 235 -11.30 4.26 -10.76
N PRO A 236 -10.55 4.92 -11.68
CA PRO A 236 -9.10 4.99 -11.60
C PRO A 236 -8.64 5.52 -10.25
N MET A 237 -7.51 5.05 -9.71
CA MET A 237 -7.04 5.34 -8.33
C MET A 237 -7.14 6.82 -7.94
N GLY A 238 -6.78 7.75 -8.84
CA GLY A 238 -6.87 9.20 -8.58
C GLY A 238 -8.28 9.80 -8.58
N ARG A 239 -9.32 8.99 -8.81
CA ARG A 239 -10.74 9.37 -8.88
C ARG A 239 -11.64 8.47 -8.01
N GLN A 240 -11.06 7.59 -7.21
CA GLN A 240 -11.80 6.68 -6.35
C GLN A 240 -12.45 7.35 -5.15
N VAL A 241 -12.06 8.57 -4.80
CA VAL A 241 -12.66 9.34 -3.71
C VAL A 241 -13.11 10.67 -4.27
N THR A 242 -14.37 11.04 -4.05
CA THR A 242 -14.88 12.34 -4.50
C THR A 242 -14.16 13.48 -3.81
N SER A 243 -13.83 14.53 -4.56
CA SER A 243 -13.41 15.81 -4.00
C SER A 243 -14.61 16.74 -3.85
N ILE A 244 -14.61 17.57 -2.81
CA ILE A 244 -15.56 18.68 -2.70
C ILE A 244 -15.27 19.66 -3.83
N ALA A 245 -16.25 19.88 -4.70
CA ALA A 245 -16.13 20.88 -5.75
C ALA A 245 -16.32 22.28 -5.15
N VAL A 246 -15.40 23.19 -5.45
CA VAL A 246 -15.53 24.63 -5.14
C VAL A 246 -16.44 25.30 -6.19
N LEU A 247 -17.60 24.70 -6.47
CA LEU A 247 -18.58 25.23 -7.40
C LEU A 247 -19.68 26.01 -6.67
N GLN A 248 -19.28 26.72 -5.60
CA GLN A 248 -20.17 27.32 -4.58
C GLN A 248 -21.23 28.29 -5.07
N HIS A 249 -21.12 28.85 -6.28
CA HIS A 249 -22.10 29.80 -6.81
C HIS A 249 -23.06 29.19 -7.83
N ARG A 250 -22.94 27.90 -8.12
CA ARG A 250 -23.88 27.17 -8.98
C ARG A 250 -24.37 25.96 -8.22
N ALA A 251 -25.69 25.82 -8.11
CA ALA A 251 -26.34 24.62 -7.59
C ALA A 251 -26.15 23.45 -8.58
N ALA A 252 -24.91 23.00 -8.75
CA ALA A 252 -24.62 21.77 -9.44
C ALA A 252 -24.90 20.59 -8.49
N PRO A 253 -25.50 19.49 -8.97
CA PRO A 253 -25.62 18.26 -8.21
C PRO A 253 -24.24 17.76 -7.77
N GLY A 254 -24.12 17.31 -6.51
CA GLY A 254 -22.90 16.71 -5.97
C GLY A 254 -22.47 17.32 -4.62
N THR A 255 -21.41 16.75 -4.04
CA THR A 255 -20.92 17.19 -2.73
C THR A 255 -20.13 18.49 -2.83
N ASN A 256 -20.75 19.57 -2.38
CA ASN A 256 -20.17 20.91 -2.34
C ASN A 256 -20.56 21.59 -1.01
N CYS A 257 -19.92 22.70 -0.64
CA CYS A 257 -20.23 23.44 0.59
C CYS A 257 -21.72 23.81 0.75
N LEU A 258 -22.49 24.08 -0.32
CA LEU A 258 -23.92 24.43 -0.21
C LEU A 258 -24.81 23.27 0.23
N ALA A 259 -24.31 22.02 0.21
CA ALA A 259 -25.02 20.91 0.83
C ALA A 259 -25.26 21.15 2.33
N CYS A 260 -24.39 21.94 2.99
CA CYS A 260 -24.52 22.30 4.41
C CYS A 260 -24.67 23.82 4.62
N HIS A 261 -23.93 24.64 3.89
CA HIS A 261 -23.99 26.10 3.92
C HIS A 261 -25.17 26.65 3.11
N ASN A 262 -26.37 26.27 3.52
CA ASN A 262 -27.64 26.60 2.87
C ASN A 262 -28.58 27.46 3.73
N GLY A 263 -28.10 27.96 4.88
CA GLY A 263 -28.90 28.74 5.83
C GLY A 263 -29.78 27.88 6.75
N ARG A 264 -29.85 26.56 6.54
CA ARG A 264 -30.59 25.63 7.41
C ARG A 264 -29.66 24.85 8.34
N ARG A 265 -28.58 24.27 7.80
CA ARG A 265 -27.61 23.48 8.58
C ARG A 265 -26.42 24.32 9.06
N ALA A 266 -25.96 25.24 8.23
CA ALA A 266 -24.92 26.21 8.54
C ALA A 266 -25.23 27.53 7.82
N PHE A 267 -24.44 28.58 8.12
CA PHE A 267 -24.56 29.87 7.45
C PHE A 267 -24.50 29.70 5.91
N THR A 268 -25.28 30.48 5.18
CA THR A 268 -25.28 30.47 3.71
C THR A 268 -24.26 31.45 3.16
N GLY A 269 -23.61 31.10 2.04
CA GLY A 269 -22.76 32.01 1.26
C GLY A 269 -23.42 32.49 -0.04
N ASN A 270 -24.72 32.22 -0.21
CA ASN A 270 -25.47 32.55 -1.43
C ASN A 270 -26.19 33.90 -1.38
N ASN A 271 -26.10 34.65 -0.27
CA ASN A 271 -26.63 36.00 -0.22
C ASN A 271 -25.55 36.98 -0.72
N PRO A 272 -25.66 37.50 -1.95
CA PRO A 272 -24.65 38.40 -2.51
C PRO A 272 -24.55 39.74 -1.77
N LEU A 273 -25.55 40.06 -0.93
CA LEU A 273 -25.58 41.28 -0.12
C LEU A 273 -24.95 41.09 1.27
N ASP A 274 -24.74 39.84 1.72
CA ASP A 274 -24.05 39.55 2.98
C ASP A 274 -22.56 39.29 2.75
N VAL A 275 -21.81 40.37 2.54
CA VAL A 275 -20.36 40.35 2.34
C VAL A 275 -19.62 39.69 3.51
N GLY A 276 -20.18 39.78 4.73
CA GLY A 276 -19.65 39.17 5.94
C GLY A 276 -19.63 37.64 5.88
N SER A 277 -20.59 37.03 5.19
CA SER A 277 -20.59 35.58 4.92
C SER A 277 -19.53 35.17 3.89
N CYS A 278 -19.26 36.01 2.88
CA CYS A 278 -18.33 35.74 1.80
C CYS A 278 -16.87 35.62 2.29
N VAL A 279 -16.46 36.51 3.22
CA VAL A 279 -15.08 36.54 3.77
C VAL A 279 -14.75 35.36 4.68
N ARG A 280 -15.76 34.57 5.09
CA ARG A 280 -15.55 33.34 5.88
C ARG A 280 -14.90 32.24 5.06
N CYS A 281 -15.19 32.20 3.75
CA CYS A 281 -14.64 31.20 2.84
C CYS A 281 -13.55 31.80 1.95
N HIS A 282 -13.67 33.07 1.55
CA HIS A 282 -12.76 33.70 0.60
C HIS A 282 -11.82 34.69 1.30
N LYS A 283 -10.51 34.63 0.99
CA LYS A 283 -9.53 35.66 1.36
C LYS A 283 -8.84 36.24 0.13
N GLY A 284 -8.61 37.55 0.14
CA GLY A 284 -7.89 38.28 -0.90
C GLY A 284 -8.39 39.72 -1.05
N SER A 285 -7.63 40.54 -1.76
CA SER A 285 -7.90 41.97 -1.99
C SER A 285 -9.20 42.27 -2.73
N GLY A 286 -9.82 41.27 -3.38
CA GLY A 286 -11.10 41.42 -4.10
C GLY A 286 -12.35 41.58 -3.21
N PHE A 287 -12.26 41.32 -1.91
CA PHE A 287 -13.37 41.54 -0.95
C PHE A 287 -13.17 42.78 -0.06
N SER A 288 -11.96 43.36 -0.04
CA SER A 288 -11.64 44.62 0.65
C SER A 288 -12.06 45.86 -0.14
N ALA A 289 -12.72 45.69 -1.28
CA ALA A 289 -13.11 46.77 -2.20
C ALA A 289 -14.62 47.07 -2.19
N LEU A 290 -15.35 46.64 -1.15
CA LEU A 290 -16.73 47.09 -0.94
C LEU A 290 -16.73 48.25 0.07
N PRO A 291 -17.34 49.40 -0.27
CA PRO A 291 -17.32 50.59 0.55
C PRO A 291 -17.95 50.30 1.94
N PRO A 292 -17.47 50.96 3.01
CA PRO A 292 -17.87 50.67 4.39
C PRO A 292 -19.32 51.05 4.76
N GLU A 293 -20.22 51.27 3.80
CA GLU A 293 -21.54 51.87 4.01
C GLU A 293 -22.70 50.95 3.62
N THR A 294 -22.79 49.73 4.16
CA THR A 294 -24.04 48.94 4.06
C THR A 294 -24.33 48.07 5.28
N VAL A 295 -23.79 48.38 6.46
CA VAL A 295 -24.33 47.83 7.71
C VAL A 295 -25.39 48.83 8.20
N PRO A 296 -26.71 48.52 8.11
CA PRO A 296 -27.72 49.35 8.75
C PRO A 296 -27.49 49.24 10.25
N ASP A 297 -27.28 50.40 10.88
CA ASP A 297 -27.22 50.50 12.33
C ASP A 297 -28.61 50.21 12.90
N GLU A 298 -28.80 49.01 13.46
CA GLU A 298 -30.04 48.60 14.15
C GLU A 298 -30.31 49.40 15.45
N THR A 299 -29.53 50.43 15.76
CA THR A 299 -29.71 51.26 16.97
C THR A 299 -30.30 52.66 16.72
N ALA A 300 -30.62 53.05 15.48
CA ALA A 300 -31.22 54.35 15.22
C ALA A 300 -32.75 54.36 15.54
N PRO A 301 -33.25 55.29 16.38
CA PRO A 301 -34.67 55.37 16.70
C PRO A 301 -35.47 55.92 15.51
N PRO A 302 -36.77 55.59 15.39
CA PRO A 302 -37.59 56.05 14.29
C PRO A 302 -37.85 57.56 14.38
N GLU A 303 -37.49 58.29 13.34
CA GLU A 303 -37.87 59.70 13.18
C GLU A 303 -39.38 59.84 12.94
N LYS A 304 -39.94 60.90 13.53
CA LYS A 304 -41.37 61.27 13.50
C LYS A 304 -41.79 61.93 12.20
#